data_AF-A0A8H6HGT9-F1
#
_entry.id   AF-A0A8H6HGT9-F1
#
_cell.length_a   1.000
_cell.length_b   1.000
_cell.length_c   1.000
_cell.angle_alpha   90.00
_cell.angle_beta   90.00
_cell.angle_gamma   90.00
#
_symmetry.space_group_name_H-M   'P 1'
#
loop_
_entity.id
_entity.type
_entity.pdbx_description
1 polymer ?
#
loop_
_entity_poly.entity_id
_entity_poly.type
_entity_poly.pdbx_seq_one_letter_code
_entity_poly.pdbx_strand_id
1 'polypeptide(L)'
;MLSAGHFRLNTLFADNYFDFNMILEGQNDLTVIGIFQVSNGDAPASLLKSVEGRSLLTVGLTRETYLPVYNYIDMVPELLSLEQAQKFDVILGQAFEDDAMFAVSAEADGVTCAFVYLQNVPSKEIFEAFIAAASRIFVNLCELEMNLGCIGDTLEEWRKAPVSWPKTISKLEIWDWSPGDFGNTKRKFTGSPDEFAKSIYKLL
;
A
#
# COMPACT_ATOMS: atom_id res chain seq x y z
N MET A 1 26.80 15.97 -32.94
CA MET A 1 25.40 16.10 -32.49
C MET A 1 25.13 14.93 -31.57
N LEU A 2 25.17 15.14 -30.25
CA LEU A 2 24.70 14.14 -29.29
C LEU A 2 23.18 14.33 -29.20
N SER A 3 22.40 13.39 -29.72
CA SER A 3 20.98 13.34 -29.39
C SER A 3 20.89 13.01 -27.90
N ALA A 4 20.54 13.98 -27.08
CA ALA A 4 20.23 13.70 -25.68
C ALA A 4 19.08 12.68 -25.67
N GLY A 5 19.35 11.48 -25.19
CA GLY A 5 18.31 10.47 -24.99
C GLY A 5 17.20 11.06 -24.12
N HIS A 6 15.96 10.77 -24.47
CA HIS A 6 14.82 11.09 -23.61
C HIS A 6 14.90 10.19 -22.39
N PHE A 7 15.42 10.70 -21.27
CA PHE A 7 15.32 10.03 -19.98
C PHE A 7 13.85 10.10 -19.55
N ARG A 8 13.26 8.92 -19.33
CA ARG A 8 11.89 8.78 -18.83
C ARG A 8 11.98 8.23 -17.42
N LEU A 9 11.56 9.03 -16.44
CA LEU A 9 11.48 8.58 -15.05
C LEU A 9 10.23 7.70 -14.90
N ASN A 10 10.42 6.40 -14.68
CA ASN A 10 9.34 5.43 -14.51
C ASN A 10 9.24 4.92 -13.06
N THR A 11 10.34 4.94 -12.32
CA THR A 11 10.45 4.53 -10.92
C THR A 11 11.10 5.65 -10.14
N LEU A 12 10.52 6.00 -8.99
CA LEU A 12 11.09 6.98 -8.07
C LEU A 12 11.01 6.45 -6.65
N PHE A 13 12.15 6.44 -5.96
CA PHE A 13 12.23 6.27 -4.52
C PHE A 13 12.80 7.54 -3.90
N ALA A 14 12.09 8.14 -2.94
CA ALA A 14 12.53 9.38 -2.31
C ALA A 14 12.02 9.52 -0.87
N ASP A 15 12.69 10.33 -0.05
CA ASP A 15 12.21 10.65 1.29
C ASP A 15 10.88 11.41 1.27
N ASN A 16 10.10 11.30 2.35
CA ASN A 16 8.82 11.98 2.51
C ASN A 16 8.89 13.53 2.58
N TYR A 17 10.08 14.12 2.44
CA TYR A 17 10.29 15.58 2.39
C TYR A 17 10.05 16.20 1.02
N PHE A 18 9.91 15.39 -0.04
CA PHE A 18 9.66 15.90 -1.40
C PHE A 18 8.19 16.23 -1.62
N ASP A 19 7.93 17.21 -2.49
CA ASP A 19 6.58 17.52 -2.98
C ASP A 19 6.19 16.50 -4.06
N PHE A 20 5.66 15.36 -3.62
CA PHE A 20 5.23 14.29 -4.51
C PHE A 20 4.09 14.70 -5.43
N ASN A 21 3.24 15.66 -5.03
CA ASN A 21 2.16 16.14 -5.88
C ASN A 21 2.72 16.86 -7.10
N MET A 22 3.66 17.79 -6.88
CA MET A 22 4.35 18.48 -7.97
C MET A 22 5.14 17.50 -8.87
N ILE A 23 5.76 16.47 -8.29
CA ILE A 23 6.47 15.44 -9.07
C ILE A 23 5.49 14.65 -9.94
N LEU A 24 4.36 14.23 -9.37
CA LEU A 24 3.33 13.44 -10.06
C LEU A 24 2.70 14.21 -11.22
N GLU A 25 2.46 15.52 -11.04
CA GLU A 25 2.00 16.44 -12.10
C GLU A 25 3.02 16.58 -13.23
N GLY A 26 4.31 16.62 -12.89
CA GLY A 26 5.40 16.78 -13.87
C GLY A 26 5.82 15.48 -14.57
N GLN A 27 5.48 14.31 -14.03
CA GLN A 27 5.98 13.01 -14.46
C GLN A 27 4.84 12.01 -14.67
N ASN A 28 4.04 12.21 -15.73
CA ASN A 28 2.90 11.35 -16.10
C ASN A 28 3.27 9.89 -16.41
N ASP A 29 4.56 9.64 -16.61
CA ASP A 29 5.10 8.34 -17.00
C ASP A 29 5.59 7.48 -15.83
N LEU A 30 5.61 8.02 -14.61
CA LEU A 30 5.88 7.24 -13.40
C LEU A 30 4.87 6.10 -13.26
N THR A 31 5.40 4.90 -13.03
CA THR A 31 4.64 3.68 -12.78
C THR A 31 4.84 3.15 -11.36
N VAL A 32 5.95 3.54 -10.70
CA VAL A 32 6.28 3.15 -9.33
C VAL A 32 6.75 4.37 -8.55
N ILE A 33 6.18 4.57 -7.35
CA ILE A 33 6.65 5.52 -6.36
C ILE A 33 6.85 4.79 -5.02
N GLY A 34 8.06 4.87 -4.51
CA GLY A 34 8.40 4.50 -3.14
C GLY A 34 8.72 5.73 -2.30
N ILE A 35 8.22 5.77 -1.08
CA ILE A 35 8.38 6.90 -0.17
C ILE A 35 9.04 6.41 1.10
N PHE A 36 10.25 6.91 1.39
CA PHE A 36 10.90 6.61 2.66
C PHE A 36 10.36 7.52 3.74
N GLN A 37 9.96 6.93 4.86
CA GLN A 37 9.44 7.68 5.99
C GLN A 37 9.94 7.18 7.32
N VAL A 38 10.04 8.13 8.25
CA VAL A 38 10.43 7.90 9.64
C VAL A 38 9.17 8.07 10.48
N SER A 39 8.76 7.01 11.19
CA SER A 39 7.50 6.95 11.97
C SER A 39 6.23 7.16 11.13
N ASN A 40 5.05 7.06 11.76
CA ASN A 40 3.69 7.12 11.18
C ASN A 40 3.46 8.36 10.29
N GLY A 41 4.00 8.33 9.07
CA GLY A 41 3.80 9.36 8.08
C GLY A 41 2.48 9.13 7.34
N ASP A 42 1.89 10.24 6.89
CA ASP A 42 0.63 10.22 6.14
C ASP A 42 0.81 9.79 4.67
N ALA A 43 2.05 9.60 4.23
CA ALA A 43 2.37 9.10 2.91
C ALA A 43 2.39 7.56 2.94
N PRO A 44 1.90 6.86 1.90
CA PRO A 44 1.43 7.36 0.61
C PRO A 44 -0.05 7.80 0.59
N ALA A 45 -0.80 7.64 1.67
CA ALA A 45 -2.24 7.93 1.69
C ALA A 45 -2.59 9.38 1.31
N SER A 46 -1.72 10.33 1.65
CA SER A 46 -1.84 11.74 1.27
C SER A 46 -1.83 11.98 -0.25
N LEU A 47 -1.27 11.06 -1.04
CA LEU A 47 -1.16 11.20 -2.50
C LEU A 47 -2.44 10.84 -3.24
N LEU A 48 -3.39 10.17 -2.59
CA LEU A 48 -4.59 9.61 -3.22
C LEU A 48 -5.40 10.62 -4.04
N LYS A 49 -5.51 11.87 -3.55
CA LYS A 49 -6.22 12.94 -4.24
C LYS A 49 -5.50 13.41 -5.52
N SER A 50 -4.18 13.31 -5.56
CA SER A 50 -3.36 13.85 -6.65
C SER A 50 -3.12 12.85 -7.79
N VAL A 51 -3.53 11.60 -7.62
CA VAL A 51 -3.35 10.52 -8.60
C VAL A 51 -4.67 9.86 -9.02
N GLU A 52 -5.78 10.54 -8.77
CA GLU A 52 -7.11 10.06 -9.16
C GLU A 52 -7.16 9.75 -10.66
N GLY A 53 -7.62 8.53 -11.02
CA GLY A 53 -7.72 8.08 -12.40
C GLY A 53 -6.40 7.61 -13.04
N ARG A 54 -5.30 7.56 -12.28
CA ARG A 54 -4.00 7.06 -12.75
C ARG A 54 -3.66 5.72 -12.10
N SER A 55 -3.19 4.77 -12.90
CA SER A 55 -2.64 3.52 -12.40
C SER A 55 -1.19 3.70 -11.94
N LEU A 56 -0.93 3.55 -10.65
CA LEU A 56 0.36 3.80 -10.02
C LEU A 56 0.61 2.83 -8.87
N LEU A 57 1.77 2.16 -8.87
CA LEU A 57 2.21 1.39 -7.71
C LEU A 57 2.86 2.35 -6.71
N THR A 58 2.19 2.56 -5.58
CA THR A 58 2.66 3.46 -4.53
C THR A 58 2.89 2.68 -3.24
N VAL A 59 4.10 2.79 -2.69
CA VAL A 59 4.48 2.17 -1.42
C VAL A 59 5.17 3.18 -0.50
N GLY A 60 4.78 3.20 0.76
CA GLY A 60 5.53 3.84 1.84
C GLY A 60 6.38 2.79 2.55
N LEU A 61 7.64 3.12 2.79
CA LEU A 61 8.58 2.29 3.51
C LEU A 61 8.87 2.98 4.84
N THR A 62 8.32 2.41 5.91
CA THR A 62 8.38 3.00 7.24
C THR A 62 9.36 2.24 8.12
N ARG A 63 10.25 2.99 8.78
CA ARG A 63 11.13 2.48 9.83
C ARG A 63 10.65 2.93 11.20
N GLU A 64 10.50 2.00 12.13
CA GLU A 64 10.19 2.31 13.54
C GLU A 64 11.44 2.60 14.38
N THR A 65 12.61 2.13 13.95
CA THR A 65 13.84 2.19 14.75
C THR A 65 14.99 2.84 13.99
N TYR A 66 16.11 3.08 14.70
CA TYR A 66 17.36 3.54 14.09
C TYR A 66 18.06 2.47 13.23
N LEU A 67 17.48 1.27 13.12
CA LEU A 67 18.01 0.22 12.27
C LEU A 67 17.73 0.54 10.79
N PRO A 68 18.63 0.16 9.87
CA PRO A 68 18.49 0.41 8.44
C PRO A 68 17.49 -0.57 7.77
N VAL A 69 16.44 -0.98 8.49
CA VAL A 69 15.46 -1.97 8.02
C VAL A 69 14.07 -1.36 8.09
N TYR A 70 13.35 -1.44 6.98
CA TYR A 70 11.94 -1.05 6.90
C TYR A 70 11.08 -2.25 7.29
N ASN A 71 10.46 -2.17 8.48
CA ASN A 71 9.66 -3.25 9.05
C ASN A 71 8.15 -3.09 8.78
N TYR A 72 7.75 -1.94 8.28
CA TYR A 72 6.37 -1.63 7.90
C TYR A 72 6.31 -1.15 6.46
N ILE A 73 5.24 -1.56 5.79
CA ILE A 73 4.93 -1.10 4.46
C ILE A 73 3.53 -0.50 4.41
N ASP A 74 3.43 0.67 3.80
CA ASP A 74 2.19 1.38 3.57
C ASP A 74 1.81 1.26 2.10
N MET A 75 0.56 0.91 1.79
CA MET A 75 0.15 0.55 0.43
C MET A 75 -1.21 1.12 0.08
N VAL A 76 -1.37 1.46 -1.19
CA VAL A 76 -2.58 2.09 -1.73
C VAL A 76 -3.10 1.30 -2.94
N PRO A 77 -3.70 0.12 -2.71
CA PRO A 77 -4.02 -0.80 -3.80
C PRO A 77 -5.15 -0.30 -4.71
N GLU A 78 -5.92 0.71 -4.32
CA GLU A 78 -6.94 1.31 -5.19
C GLU A 78 -6.36 2.04 -6.42
N LEU A 79 -5.06 2.33 -6.40
CA LEU A 79 -4.34 2.91 -7.55
C LEU A 79 -3.80 1.86 -8.51
N LEU A 80 -3.93 0.57 -8.20
CA LEU A 80 -3.41 -0.49 -9.04
C LEU A 80 -4.42 -0.84 -10.13
N SER A 81 -3.93 -1.04 -11.35
CA SER A 81 -4.66 -1.85 -12.31
C SER A 81 -4.65 -3.33 -11.85
N LEU A 82 -5.58 -4.14 -12.37
CA LEU A 82 -5.58 -5.58 -12.06
C LEU A 82 -4.25 -6.26 -12.44
N GLU A 83 -3.66 -5.87 -13.57
CA GLU A 83 -2.35 -6.39 -13.99
C GLU A 83 -1.24 -6.02 -12.99
N GLN A 84 -1.23 -4.78 -12.52
CA GLN A 84 -0.27 -4.33 -11.52
C GLN A 84 -0.47 -5.04 -10.18
N ALA A 85 -1.72 -5.25 -9.76
CA ALA A 85 -2.03 -5.98 -8.53
C ALA A 85 -1.56 -7.45 -8.60
N GLN A 86 -1.77 -8.12 -9.73
CA GLN A 86 -1.32 -9.51 -9.94
C GLN A 86 0.20 -9.64 -9.95
N LYS A 87 0.91 -8.63 -10.49
CA LYS A 87 2.37 -8.59 -10.65
C LYS A 87 3.07 -7.73 -9.60
N PHE A 88 2.38 -7.36 -8.52
CA PHE A 88 2.89 -6.39 -7.55
C PHE A 88 4.25 -6.79 -6.98
N ASP A 89 4.41 -8.07 -6.62
CA ASP A 89 5.66 -8.67 -6.15
C ASP A 89 6.80 -8.55 -7.18
N VAL A 90 6.51 -8.79 -8.44
CA VAL A 90 7.50 -8.72 -9.52
C VAL A 90 7.91 -7.27 -9.78
N ILE A 91 6.94 -6.36 -9.88
CA ILE A 91 7.20 -4.95 -10.17
C ILE A 91 7.99 -4.31 -9.02
N LEU A 92 7.56 -4.54 -7.78
CA LEU A 92 8.22 -3.98 -6.61
C LEU A 92 9.59 -4.61 -6.37
N GLY A 93 9.74 -5.93 -6.55
CA GLY A 93 11.02 -6.61 -6.45
C GLY A 93 12.04 -6.07 -7.46
N GLN A 94 11.65 -5.90 -8.72
CA GLN A 94 12.49 -5.26 -9.74
C GLN A 94 12.84 -3.82 -9.36
N ALA A 95 11.87 -3.06 -8.85
CA ALA A 95 12.10 -1.67 -8.43
C ALA A 95 13.10 -1.58 -7.25
N PHE A 96 13.15 -2.57 -6.36
CA PHE A 96 14.15 -2.68 -5.30
C PHE A 96 15.52 -3.10 -5.82
N GLU A 97 15.59 -4.03 -6.79
CA GLU A 97 16.85 -4.47 -7.39
C GLU A 97 17.51 -3.36 -8.23
N ASP A 98 16.71 -2.56 -8.93
CA ASP A 98 17.15 -1.46 -9.79
C ASP A 98 17.57 -0.21 -9.00
N ASP A 99 17.32 -0.14 -7.68
CA ASP A 99 17.75 0.98 -6.85
C ASP A 99 19.28 0.95 -6.64
N ALA A 100 19.96 1.78 -7.45
CA ALA A 100 21.41 1.89 -7.53
C ALA A 100 22.11 2.30 -6.22
N MET A 101 21.37 2.72 -5.19
CA MET A 101 21.96 3.28 -3.96
C MET A 101 22.24 2.24 -2.87
N PHE A 102 21.67 1.02 -2.90
CA PHE A 102 21.66 0.09 -1.74
C PHE A 102 21.27 0.76 -0.41
N ALA A 103 20.71 1.99 -0.45
CA ALA A 103 20.36 2.79 0.73
C ALA A 103 19.24 2.12 1.53
N VAL A 104 18.58 1.18 0.87
CA VAL A 104 17.46 0.41 1.33
C VAL A 104 17.82 -1.03 1.03
N SER A 105 18.50 -1.70 1.96
CA SER A 105 18.21 -3.12 2.11
C SER A 105 16.76 -3.17 2.64
N ALA A 106 15.77 -2.99 1.76
CA ALA A 106 14.42 -3.42 2.05
C ALA A 106 14.53 -4.94 2.15
N GLU A 107 14.95 -5.42 3.31
CA GLU A 107 14.86 -6.81 3.68
C GLU A 107 13.36 -7.09 3.71
N ALA A 108 12.80 -7.50 2.58
CA ALA A 108 11.38 -7.78 2.44
C ALA A 108 10.93 -8.83 3.47
N ASP A 109 11.85 -9.72 3.86
CA ASP A 109 11.69 -10.69 4.93
C ASP A 109 11.51 -10.03 6.32
N GLY A 110 11.99 -8.80 6.52
CA GLY A 110 11.81 -8.02 7.74
C GLY A 110 10.42 -7.37 7.87
N VAL A 111 9.62 -7.34 6.80
CA VAL A 111 8.28 -6.75 6.82
C VAL A 111 7.29 -7.74 7.41
N THR A 112 6.73 -7.39 8.58
CA THR A 112 5.73 -8.22 9.28
C THR A 112 4.33 -7.62 9.27
N CYS A 113 4.23 -6.31 9.06
CA CYS A 113 2.98 -5.56 9.10
C CYS A 113 2.83 -4.67 7.86
N ALA A 114 1.61 -4.65 7.32
CA ALA A 114 1.20 -3.80 6.22
C ALA A 114 0.06 -2.87 6.63
N PHE A 115 0.18 -1.59 6.30
CA PHE A 115 -0.90 -0.62 6.35
C PHE A 115 -1.48 -0.44 4.95
N VAL A 116 -2.78 -0.67 4.81
CA VAL A 116 -3.49 -0.56 3.53
C VAL A 116 -4.51 0.55 3.61
N TYR A 117 -4.39 1.51 2.71
CA TYR A 117 -5.27 2.67 2.62
C TYR A 117 -6.20 2.52 1.43
N LEU A 118 -7.50 2.65 1.69
CA LEU A 118 -8.57 2.53 0.71
C LEU A 118 -9.56 3.67 0.92
N GLN A 119 -9.53 4.69 0.07
CA GLN A 119 -10.49 5.78 0.11
C GLN A 119 -11.86 5.34 -0.40
N ASN A 120 -11.88 4.53 -1.46
CA ASN A 120 -13.10 4.01 -2.06
C ASN A 120 -13.22 2.50 -1.84
N VAL A 121 -14.38 1.93 -2.19
CA VAL A 121 -14.57 0.47 -2.20
C VAL A 121 -13.73 -0.14 -3.33
N PRO A 122 -12.70 -0.95 -3.04
CA PRO A 122 -11.87 -1.54 -4.09
C PRO A 122 -12.61 -2.65 -4.83
N SER A 123 -12.24 -2.90 -6.09
CA SER A 123 -12.60 -4.17 -6.73
C SER A 123 -12.01 -5.33 -5.91
N LYS A 124 -12.85 -6.32 -5.64
CA LYS A 124 -12.45 -7.53 -4.92
C LYS A 124 -11.29 -8.23 -5.63
N GLU A 125 -11.35 -8.35 -6.95
CA GLU A 125 -10.32 -9.01 -7.75
C GLU A 125 -8.97 -8.30 -7.64
N ILE A 126 -8.96 -6.97 -7.68
CA ILE A 126 -7.75 -6.18 -7.51
C ILE A 126 -7.19 -6.36 -6.10
N PHE A 127 -8.03 -6.23 -5.07
CA PHE A 127 -7.60 -6.35 -3.69
C PHE A 127 -7.04 -7.75 -3.36
N GLU A 128 -7.74 -8.82 -3.76
CA GLU A 128 -7.29 -10.20 -3.55
C GLU A 128 -6.01 -10.50 -4.31
N ALA A 129 -5.89 -10.05 -5.57
CA ALA A 129 -4.67 -10.23 -6.36
C ALA A 129 -3.48 -9.52 -5.71
N PHE A 130 -3.69 -8.27 -5.26
CA PHE A 130 -2.70 -7.47 -4.58
C PHE A 130 -2.23 -8.11 -3.28
N ILE A 131 -3.13 -8.48 -2.35
CA ILE A 131 -2.73 -9.00 -1.05
C ILE A 131 -2.04 -10.36 -1.17
N ALA A 132 -2.45 -11.17 -2.15
CA ALA A 132 -1.78 -12.41 -2.49
C ALA A 132 -0.37 -12.16 -3.05
N ALA A 133 -0.18 -11.12 -3.85
CA ALA A 133 1.13 -10.74 -4.36
C ALA A 133 2.03 -10.12 -3.28
N ALA A 134 1.51 -9.23 -2.44
CA ALA A 134 2.22 -8.67 -1.29
C ALA A 134 2.76 -9.79 -0.36
N SER A 135 1.95 -10.83 -0.13
CA SER A 135 2.37 -11.98 0.70
C SER A 135 3.45 -12.87 0.06
N ARG A 136 3.72 -12.74 -1.25
CA ARG A 136 4.82 -13.46 -1.92
C ARG A 136 6.16 -12.73 -1.79
N ILE A 137 6.14 -11.40 -1.86
CA ILE A 137 7.36 -10.58 -1.68
C ILE A 137 7.69 -10.40 -0.19
N PHE A 138 6.69 -10.21 0.67
CA PHE A 138 6.84 -10.08 2.11
C PHE A 138 6.45 -11.39 2.79
N VAL A 139 7.36 -12.38 2.77
CA VAL A 139 7.07 -13.75 3.21
C VAL A 139 6.68 -13.86 4.69
N ASN A 140 7.09 -12.89 5.51
CA ASN A 140 6.78 -12.81 6.94
C ASN A 140 5.62 -11.86 7.26
N LEU A 141 4.94 -11.31 6.24
CA LEU A 141 3.77 -10.46 6.43
C LEU A 141 2.65 -11.25 7.11
N CYS A 142 2.32 -10.87 8.34
CA CYS A 142 1.35 -11.57 9.17
C CYS A 142 0.31 -10.66 9.83
N GLU A 143 0.53 -9.35 9.81
CA GLU A 143 -0.41 -8.34 10.29
C GLU A 143 -0.84 -7.42 9.15
N LEU A 144 -2.15 -7.17 9.06
CA LEU A 144 -2.73 -6.21 8.13
C LEU A 144 -3.56 -5.19 8.89
N GLU A 145 -3.25 -3.92 8.73
CA GLU A 145 -4.07 -2.82 9.16
C GLU A 145 -4.73 -2.17 7.94
N MET A 146 -6.06 -2.10 7.92
CA MET A 146 -6.82 -1.50 6.83
C MET A 146 -7.50 -0.22 7.29
N ASN A 147 -7.17 0.87 6.59
CA ASN A 147 -7.72 2.19 6.78
C ASN A 147 -8.74 2.49 5.67
N LEU A 148 -10.03 2.45 6.01
CA LEU A 148 -11.14 2.48 5.06
C LEU A 148 -11.88 3.83 5.09
N GLY A 149 -11.92 4.52 3.95
CA GLY A 149 -12.65 5.77 3.71
C GLY A 149 -14.16 5.59 3.64
N CYS A 150 -14.61 4.55 2.93
CA CYS A 150 -16.02 4.17 2.81
C CYS A 150 -16.28 2.86 3.55
N ILE A 151 -16.07 2.85 4.87
CA ILE A 151 -16.09 1.61 5.66
C ILE A 151 -17.43 0.86 5.56
N GLY A 152 -18.56 1.56 5.63
CA GLY A 152 -19.89 0.94 5.54
C GLY A 152 -20.09 0.18 4.23
N ASP A 153 -19.84 0.86 3.11
CA ASP A 153 -20.00 0.28 1.78
C ASP A 153 -19.00 -0.87 1.54
N THR A 154 -17.76 -0.71 1.99
CA THR A 154 -16.71 -1.74 1.85
C THR A 154 -17.09 -3.01 2.62
N LEU A 155 -17.55 -2.86 3.87
CA LEU A 155 -18.00 -3.99 4.68
C LEU A 155 -19.25 -4.65 4.09
N GLU A 156 -20.16 -3.88 3.49
CA GLU A 156 -21.33 -4.44 2.82
C GLU A 156 -20.95 -5.27 1.59
N GLU A 157 -20.03 -4.79 0.76
CA GLU A 157 -19.55 -5.51 -0.42
C GLU A 157 -18.79 -6.79 -0.03
N TRP A 158 -17.90 -6.72 0.97
CA TRP A 158 -17.21 -7.91 1.46
C TRP A 158 -18.14 -8.88 2.19
N ARG A 159 -19.26 -8.42 2.74
CA ARG A 159 -20.31 -9.32 3.25
C ARG A 159 -20.99 -10.10 2.13
N LYS A 160 -21.28 -9.45 0.99
CA LYS A 160 -21.90 -10.10 -0.19
C LYS A 160 -20.92 -11.06 -0.86
N ALA A 161 -19.65 -10.67 -0.95
CA ALA A 161 -18.60 -11.45 -1.59
C ALA A 161 -17.34 -11.48 -0.70
N PRO A 162 -17.27 -12.39 0.29
CA PRO A 162 -16.16 -12.47 1.25
C PRO A 162 -14.79 -12.52 0.60
N VAL A 163 -13.87 -11.69 1.08
CA VAL A 163 -12.48 -11.64 0.65
C VAL A 163 -11.73 -12.87 1.14
N SER A 164 -10.89 -13.41 0.26
CA SER A 164 -9.96 -14.50 0.52
C SER A 164 -8.65 -13.93 1.04
N TRP A 165 -8.27 -14.33 2.25
CA TRP A 165 -7.05 -13.85 2.90
C TRP A 165 -5.90 -14.83 2.69
N PRO A 166 -4.66 -14.35 2.44
CA PRO A 166 -3.48 -15.20 2.48
C PRO A 166 -3.32 -15.84 3.85
N LYS A 167 -2.88 -17.11 3.89
CA LYS A 167 -2.73 -17.88 5.14
C LYS A 167 -1.68 -17.32 6.10
N THR A 168 -0.78 -16.49 5.60
CA THR A 168 0.24 -15.81 6.40
C THR A 168 -0.36 -14.73 7.29
N ILE A 169 -1.48 -14.13 6.87
CA ILE A 169 -2.19 -13.09 7.64
C ILE A 169 -2.90 -13.70 8.83
N SER A 170 -2.37 -13.43 10.02
CA SER A 170 -2.89 -13.93 11.29
C SER A 170 -3.67 -12.87 12.07
N LYS A 171 -3.40 -11.59 11.79
CA LYS A 171 -4.02 -10.45 12.47
C LYS A 171 -4.49 -9.42 11.45
N LEU A 172 -5.71 -8.94 11.67
CA LEU A 172 -6.41 -7.95 10.88
C LEU A 172 -6.94 -6.86 11.81
N GLU A 173 -6.60 -5.62 11.51
CA GLU A 173 -7.20 -4.44 12.13
C GLU A 173 -7.93 -3.62 11.06
N ILE A 174 -9.13 -3.12 11.41
CA ILE A 174 -9.93 -2.29 10.50
C ILE A 174 -10.24 -0.99 11.19
N TRP A 175 -9.89 0.10 10.51
CA TRP A 175 -10.04 1.46 10.97
C TRP A 175 -10.92 2.25 10.01
N ASP A 176 -11.81 3.01 10.61
CA ASP A 176 -12.52 4.10 9.94
C ASP A 176 -11.52 5.24 9.74
N TRP A 177 -11.29 5.62 8.49
CA TRP A 177 -10.28 6.60 8.12
C TRP A 177 -10.91 7.67 7.23
N SER A 178 -10.45 8.91 7.36
CA SER A 178 -10.85 10.00 6.47
C SER A 178 -9.59 10.68 5.93
N PRO A 179 -9.42 10.78 4.60
CA PRO A 179 -8.23 11.41 4.01
C PRO A 179 -8.08 12.86 4.46
N GLY A 180 -7.05 13.15 5.26
CA GLY A 180 -6.76 14.48 5.81
C GLY A 180 -7.25 14.74 7.23
N ASP A 181 -7.89 13.77 7.90
CA ASP A 181 -8.23 13.83 9.32
C ASP A 181 -7.62 12.64 10.08
N PHE A 182 -6.29 12.64 10.18
CA PHE A 182 -5.51 11.60 10.85
C PHE A 182 -5.72 11.58 12.38
N GLY A 183 -6.40 12.59 12.94
CA GLY A 183 -6.70 12.69 14.37
C GLY A 183 -7.98 11.95 14.80
N ASN A 184 -8.85 11.58 13.85
CA ASN A 184 -10.17 10.99 14.12
C ASN A 184 -10.35 9.60 13.51
N THR A 185 -9.33 8.73 13.60
CA THR A 185 -9.51 7.33 13.21
C THR A 185 -10.19 6.53 14.32
N LYS A 186 -11.11 5.64 13.94
CA LYS A 186 -11.80 4.76 14.90
C LYS A 186 -11.67 3.31 14.50
N ARG A 187 -10.98 2.52 15.33
CA ARG A 187 -10.92 1.07 15.16
C ARG A 187 -12.31 0.45 15.27
N LYS A 188 -12.71 -0.31 14.25
CA LYS A 188 -13.96 -1.07 14.22
C LYS A 188 -13.74 -2.55 14.52
N PHE A 189 -12.59 -3.08 14.12
CA PHE A 189 -12.29 -4.50 14.27
C PHE A 189 -10.81 -4.73 14.60
N THR A 190 -10.56 -5.75 15.41
CA THR A 190 -9.25 -6.35 15.65
C THR A 190 -9.46 -7.84 15.91
N GLY A 191 -8.67 -8.68 15.25
CA GLY A 191 -8.77 -10.13 15.35
C GLY A 191 -8.15 -10.81 14.14
N SER A 192 -8.41 -12.10 13.98
CA SER A 192 -8.00 -12.86 12.79
C SER A 192 -8.95 -12.67 11.60
N PRO A 193 -8.52 -12.98 10.37
CA PRO A 193 -9.42 -12.97 9.21
C PRO A 193 -10.66 -13.87 9.36
N ASP A 194 -10.52 -15.02 10.02
CA ASP A 194 -11.64 -15.94 10.29
C ASP A 194 -12.65 -15.35 11.29
N GLU A 195 -12.17 -14.62 12.28
CA GLU A 195 -13.03 -13.89 13.21
C GLU A 195 -13.74 -12.74 12.51
N PHE A 196 -13.03 -12.01 11.64
CA PHE A 196 -13.60 -10.94 10.84
C PHE A 196 -14.77 -11.45 9.98
N ALA A 197 -14.57 -12.55 9.25
CA ALA A 197 -15.60 -13.18 8.42
C ALA A 197 -16.87 -13.54 9.23
N LYS A 198 -16.71 -13.95 10.49
CA LYS A 198 -17.84 -14.26 11.40
C LYS A 198 -18.47 -13.00 11.99
N SER A 199 -17.69 -11.94 12.20
CA SER A 199 -18.15 -10.72 12.86
C SER A 199 -18.68 -9.65 11.92
N ILE A 200 -18.45 -9.75 10.60
CA ILE A 200 -18.76 -8.69 9.64
C ILE A 200 -20.22 -8.20 9.71
N TYR A 201 -21.16 -9.11 10.01
CA TYR A 201 -22.59 -8.79 10.21
C TYR A 201 -22.89 -7.88 11.42
N LYS A 202 -21.96 -7.78 12.37
CA LYS A 202 -22.09 -6.94 13.58
C LYS A 202 -21.34 -5.61 13.44
N LEU A 203 -20.59 -5.42 12.35
CA LEU A 203 -19.77 -4.23 12.11
C LEU A 203 -20.49 -3.18 11.24
N LEU A 204 -21.56 -3.58 10.56
CA LEU A 204 -22.54 -2.73 9.88
C LEU A 204 -23.63 -2.28 10.87
#